data_AF-A0A2T1BZ99-F1
#
_entry.id   AF-A0A2T1BZ99-F1
#
_cell.length_a   1.000
_cell.length_b   1.000
_cell.length_c   1.000
_cell.angle_alpha   90.00
_cell.angle_beta   90.00
_cell.angle_gamma   90.00
#
_symmetry.space_group_name_H-M   'P 1'
#
loop_
_entity.id
_entity.type
_entity.pdbx_description
1 polymer ?
#
loop_
_entity_poly.entity_id
_entity_poly.type
_entity_poly.pdbx_seq_one_letter_code
_entity_poly.pdbx_strand_id
1 'polypeptide(L)'
;MYEYLQVLESRLFSEGLHTLGEVPNDEKMNQYLQAYLSENNSLEATNKLEIELEIKTLLIRTDEEITNLLRGLNGEYIPPAPGGDLLRDGTGVLPTGRNIHALDPYRMPSPAAYERGREIARKIIAQHLQEHQSYPETVAVMLWGLDAIKTKGESLGILLELVGAEPIKEGTGRVVRYDLKPLAEVGHPRIDVLANLSGIFRDSFVNVIELIDDLFQRAADIKEPETENFIRKHSLALQDRGVSNPTARLFSNPSGDFGSLVNDRVVDSNWESGDELGNTWRDRNVFSYGRNDKGAARPEVLNELLQKCDRIVQEIDSVEYGLTDIQEYYANTGGLKQAAEQKRGKKVATSFVESFSKNTTPRKLEDLLRMEYRTKLLNPKWANAMADGGSGGAYEISQRMTALIGWGGTADFTDEWVYNQAADTYALDAEMAEKLRQANPEAFRNIVGRMLEANGRGFWQPDADKLQKLRDLYQLTDEKIEGVEIS
;
A
#
# COMPACT_ATOMS: atom_id res chain seq x y z
N MET A 1 -14.22 -2.60 22.04
CA MET A 1 -15.12 -3.52 21.32
C MET A 1 -16.19 -2.77 20.54
N TYR A 2 -17.01 -1.92 21.17
CA TYR A 2 -18.06 -1.15 20.49
C TYR A 2 -17.50 -0.25 19.36
N GLU A 3 -16.48 0.55 19.63
CA GLU A 3 -15.81 1.38 18.61
C GLU A 3 -15.25 0.54 17.45
N TYR A 4 -14.67 -0.62 17.74
CA TYR A 4 -14.14 -1.52 16.72
C TYR A 4 -15.26 -2.09 15.82
N LEU A 5 -16.40 -2.48 16.39
CA LEU A 5 -17.55 -2.95 15.62
C LEU A 5 -18.14 -1.84 14.74
N GLN A 6 -18.23 -0.61 15.25
CA GLN A 6 -18.67 0.53 14.46
C GLN A 6 -17.74 0.79 13.27
N VAL A 7 -16.42 0.72 13.48
CA VAL A 7 -15.44 0.89 12.39
C VAL A 7 -15.60 -0.23 11.35
N LEU A 8 -15.84 -1.48 11.76
CA LEU A 8 -16.07 -2.58 10.82
C LEU A 8 -17.37 -2.40 10.02
N GLU A 9 -18.45 -2.00 10.68
CA GLU A 9 -19.76 -1.78 10.06
C GLU A 9 -19.73 -0.64 9.03
N SER A 10 -18.98 0.43 9.31
CA SER A 10 -18.90 1.60 8.45
C SER A 10 -17.81 1.53 7.38
N ARG A 11 -16.95 0.50 7.39
CA ARG A 11 -15.81 0.41 6.47
C ARG A 11 -16.30 0.10 5.06
N LEU A 12 -15.98 0.98 4.13
CA LEU A 12 -16.26 0.79 2.71
C LEU A 12 -15.34 -0.28 2.11
N PHE A 13 -15.85 -1.01 1.11
CA PHE A 13 -15.09 -1.95 0.30
C PHE A 13 -15.73 -2.04 -1.09
N SER A 14 -14.96 -2.49 -2.08
CA SER A 14 -15.50 -2.70 -3.43
C SER A 14 -16.42 -3.93 -3.46
N GLU A 15 -17.68 -3.71 -3.86
CA GLU A 15 -18.69 -4.75 -4.05
C GLU A 15 -18.74 -5.15 -5.53
N GLY A 16 -18.05 -6.25 -5.87
CA GLY A 16 -17.99 -6.76 -7.23
C GLY A 16 -16.94 -6.06 -8.11
N LEU A 17 -17.10 -6.19 -9.43
CA LEU A 17 -16.16 -5.69 -10.44
C LEU A 17 -16.81 -4.72 -11.42
N HIS A 18 -16.01 -3.79 -11.94
CA HIS A 18 -16.44 -2.87 -13.00
C HIS A 18 -16.47 -3.57 -14.36
N THR A 19 -17.51 -3.31 -15.14
CA THR A 19 -17.60 -3.73 -16.55
C THR A 19 -17.43 -2.49 -17.42
N LEU A 20 -16.45 -2.49 -18.32
CA LEU A 20 -16.13 -1.34 -19.16
C LEU A 20 -17.36 -0.85 -19.96
N GLY A 21 -17.72 0.42 -19.78
CA GLY A 21 -18.88 1.05 -20.42
C GLY A 21 -20.24 0.73 -19.80
N GLU A 22 -20.31 -0.10 -18.75
CA GLU A 22 -21.56 -0.40 -18.06
C GLU A 22 -21.92 0.76 -17.12
N VAL A 23 -23.04 1.41 -17.40
CA VAL A 23 -23.57 2.47 -16.53
C VAL A 23 -24.06 1.85 -15.21
N PRO A 24 -23.69 2.41 -14.05
CA PRO A 24 -24.20 1.94 -12.76
C PRO A 24 -25.74 1.95 -12.73
N ASN A 25 -26.34 0.82 -12.34
CA ASN A 25 -27.78 0.74 -12.09
C ASN A 25 -28.17 1.56 -10.84
N ASP A 26 -29.47 1.72 -10.57
CA ASP A 26 -29.96 2.54 -9.46
C ASP A 26 -29.38 2.11 -8.09
N GLU A 27 -29.16 0.81 -7.88
CA GLU A 27 -28.57 0.29 -6.65
C GLU A 27 -27.11 0.72 -6.51
N LYS A 28 -26.26 0.44 -7.51
CA LYS A 28 -24.84 0.84 -7.53
C LYS A 28 -24.70 2.37 -7.46
N MET A 29 -25.57 3.11 -8.15
CA MET A 29 -25.61 4.57 -8.11
C MET A 29 -25.83 5.07 -6.67
N ASN A 30 -26.82 4.52 -5.97
CA ASN A 30 -27.09 4.87 -4.58
C ASN A 30 -25.93 4.50 -3.64
N GLN A 31 -25.25 3.38 -3.89
CA GLN A 31 -24.06 2.98 -3.12
C GLN A 31 -22.91 4.00 -3.28
N TYR A 32 -22.58 4.42 -4.51
CA TYR A 32 -21.57 5.45 -4.74
C TYR A 32 -21.89 6.77 -4.04
N LEU A 33 -23.15 7.20 -4.10
CA LEU A 33 -23.61 8.43 -3.45
C LEU A 33 -23.56 8.32 -1.93
N GLN A 34 -24.00 7.20 -1.37
CA GLN A 34 -23.95 6.95 0.07
C GLN A 34 -22.49 6.96 0.55
N ALA A 35 -21.59 6.28 -0.15
CA ALA A 35 -20.16 6.29 0.14
C ALA A 35 -19.60 7.72 0.15
N TYR A 36 -19.84 8.48 -0.93
CA TYR A 36 -19.34 9.86 -1.05
C TYR A 36 -19.92 10.82 0.00
N LEU A 37 -21.22 10.75 0.27
CA LEU A 37 -21.90 11.65 1.20
C LEU A 37 -21.60 11.33 2.67
N SER A 38 -21.36 10.06 3.01
CA SER A 38 -21.05 9.64 4.38
C SER A 38 -19.71 10.21 4.89
N GLU A 39 -18.70 10.32 4.01
CA GLU A 39 -17.43 10.98 4.32
C GLU A 39 -17.55 12.52 4.37
N ASN A 40 -18.59 13.07 3.74
CA ASN A 40 -18.84 14.51 3.58
C ASN A 40 -20.07 15.03 4.37
N ASN A 41 -20.27 14.48 5.57
CA ASN A 41 -21.43 14.79 6.41
C ASN A 41 -21.61 16.28 6.78
N SER A 42 -20.55 17.09 6.75
CA SER A 42 -20.55 18.52 7.11
C SER A 42 -21.12 19.46 6.05
N LEU A 43 -21.52 18.97 4.88
CA LEU A 43 -22.12 19.80 3.83
C LEU A 43 -23.55 20.25 4.20
N GLU A 44 -23.89 21.51 3.88
CA GLU A 44 -25.27 22.01 3.98
C GLU A 44 -26.21 21.22 3.05
N ALA A 45 -27.48 21.11 3.42
CA ALA A 45 -28.45 20.27 2.71
C ALA A 45 -28.62 20.65 1.23
N THR A 46 -28.59 21.94 0.90
CA THR A 46 -28.67 22.42 -0.49
C THR A 46 -27.46 21.99 -1.30
N ASN A 47 -26.26 22.09 -0.74
CA ASN A 47 -25.02 21.68 -1.39
C ASN A 47 -24.96 20.15 -1.61
N LYS A 48 -25.56 19.36 -0.70
CA LYS A 48 -25.65 17.90 -0.85
C LYS A 48 -26.47 17.50 -2.08
N LEU A 49 -27.61 18.15 -2.29
CA LEU A 49 -28.48 17.84 -3.43
C LEU A 49 -27.82 18.18 -4.77
N GLU A 50 -27.14 19.33 -4.85
CA GLU A 50 -26.42 19.76 -6.05
C GLU A 50 -25.29 18.78 -6.40
N ILE A 51 -24.50 18.37 -5.41
CA ILE A 51 -23.40 17.42 -5.61
C ILE A 51 -23.93 16.02 -5.95
N GLU A 52 -25.03 15.58 -5.33
CA GLU A 52 -25.67 14.30 -5.68
C GLU A 52 -26.11 14.28 -7.14
N LEU A 53 -26.73 15.36 -7.61
CA LEU A 53 -27.16 15.50 -8.99
C LEU A 53 -25.97 15.54 -9.95
N GLU A 54 -24.89 16.24 -9.58
CA GLU A 54 -23.66 16.28 -10.35
C GLU A 54 -23.03 14.88 -10.49
N ILE A 55 -22.85 14.15 -9.38
CA ILE A 55 -22.29 12.79 -9.40
C ILE A 55 -23.15 11.87 -10.26
N LYS A 56 -24.47 11.87 -10.09
CA LYS A 56 -25.39 11.06 -10.92
C LYS A 56 -25.22 11.39 -12.41
N THR A 57 -25.20 12.68 -12.74
CA THR A 57 -25.05 13.15 -14.12
C THR A 57 -23.74 12.68 -14.73
N LEU A 58 -22.65 12.68 -13.96
CA LEU A 58 -21.34 12.26 -14.44
C LEU A 58 -21.21 10.73 -14.50
N LEU A 59 -21.78 9.98 -13.54
CA LEU A 59 -21.75 8.51 -13.53
C LEU A 59 -22.57 7.89 -14.66
N ILE A 60 -23.69 8.52 -15.07
CA ILE A 60 -24.48 8.04 -16.21
C ILE A 60 -23.67 8.06 -17.52
N ARG A 61 -22.61 8.86 -17.59
CA ARG A 61 -21.71 8.97 -18.76
C ARG A 61 -20.59 7.93 -18.77
N THR A 62 -20.68 6.88 -17.96
CA THR A 62 -19.70 5.77 -17.93
C THR A 62 -19.66 5.02 -19.27
N ASP A 63 -20.75 5.04 -20.03
CA ASP A 63 -20.81 4.53 -21.41
C ASP A 63 -19.81 5.23 -22.36
N GLU A 64 -19.34 6.44 -22.01
CA GLU A 64 -18.28 7.14 -22.72
C GLU A 64 -16.93 6.40 -22.67
N GLU A 65 -16.72 5.43 -21.78
CA GLU A 65 -15.54 4.56 -21.77
C GLU A 65 -15.37 3.81 -23.09
N ILE A 66 -16.43 3.14 -23.57
CA ILE A 66 -16.41 2.44 -24.85
C ILE A 66 -16.35 3.44 -26.01
N THR A 67 -17.10 4.53 -25.91
CA THR A 67 -17.08 5.58 -26.93
C THR A 67 -15.66 6.14 -27.15
N ASN A 68 -14.97 6.51 -26.08
CA ASN A 68 -13.63 7.10 -26.17
C ASN A 68 -12.55 6.05 -26.42
N LEU A 69 -12.75 4.78 -26.06
CA LEU A 69 -11.92 3.69 -26.55
C LEU A 69 -11.95 3.60 -28.09
N LEU A 70 -13.15 3.61 -28.68
CA LEU A 70 -13.31 3.56 -30.15
C LEU A 70 -12.71 4.80 -30.84
N ARG A 71 -12.92 5.99 -30.27
CA ARG A 71 -12.29 7.22 -30.77
C ARG A 71 -10.76 7.15 -30.72
N GLY A 72 -10.21 6.56 -29.65
CA GLY A 72 -8.77 6.39 -29.48
C GLY A 72 -8.19 5.45 -30.54
N LEU A 73 -8.88 4.35 -30.83
CA LEU A 73 -8.53 3.42 -31.91
C LEU A 73 -8.61 4.08 -33.30
N ASN A 74 -9.48 5.08 -33.48
CA ASN A 74 -9.57 5.90 -34.70
C ASN A 74 -8.51 7.02 -34.77
N GLY A 75 -7.63 7.15 -33.78
CA GLY A 75 -6.63 8.22 -33.74
C GLY A 75 -7.21 9.61 -33.44
N GLU A 76 -8.39 9.67 -32.83
CA GLU A 76 -9.02 10.93 -32.44
C GLU A 76 -8.50 11.45 -31.10
N TYR A 77 -8.76 12.74 -30.84
CA TYR A 77 -8.45 13.36 -29.56
C TYR A 77 -9.37 12.87 -28.44
N ILE A 78 -8.76 12.31 -27.39
CA ILE A 78 -9.44 11.90 -26.16
C ILE A 78 -9.32 13.00 -25.10
N PRO A 79 -10.44 13.52 -24.58
CA PRO A 79 -10.40 14.58 -23.58
C PRO A 79 -9.63 14.17 -22.31
N PRO A 80 -8.74 15.02 -21.79
CA PRO A 80 -8.03 14.75 -20.56
C PRO A 80 -8.91 14.99 -19.33
N ALA A 81 -8.57 14.33 -18.23
CA ALA A 81 -9.15 14.56 -16.90
C ALA A 81 -8.10 14.28 -15.81
N PRO A 82 -8.24 14.87 -14.62
CA PRO A 82 -7.40 14.45 -13.49
C PRO A 82 -7.74 13.00 -13.11
N GLY A 83 -6.71 12.16 -12.94
CA GLY A 83 -6.88 10.89 -12.25
C GLY A 83 -7.00 11.12 -10.74
N GLY A 84 -7.72 10.25 -10.04
CA GLY A 84 -7.90 10.37 -8.59
C GLY A 84 -8.94 9.38 -8.06
N ASP A 85 -9.41 9.65 -6.85
CA ASP A 85 -10.42 8.86 -6.15
C ASP A 85 -11.68 9.73 -5.93
N LEU A 86 -12.88 9.21 -6.23
CA LEU A 86 -14.12 9.99 -6.10
C LEU A 86 -14.34 10.44 -4.65
N LEU A 87 -14.12 9.57 -3.67
CA LEU A 87 -14.35 9.85 -2.25
C LEU A 87 -13.39 10.91 -1.73
N ARG A 88 -12.15 10.92 -2.24
CA ARG A 88 -11.10 11.83 -1.82
C ARG A 88 -11.05 13.15 -2.60
N ASP A 89 -11.01 13.06 -3.93
CA ASP A 89 -10.73 14.17 -4.84
C ASP A 89 -11.99 14.84 -5.40
N GLY A 90 -13.17 14.23 -5.17
CA GLY A 90 -14.46 14.82 -5.54
C GLY A 90 -14.87 14.55 -6.98
N THR A 91 -15.93 15.24 -7.41
CA THR A 91 -16.59 15.03 -8.72
C THR A 91 -15.68 15.28 -9.92
N GLY A 92 -14.59 16.01 -9.75
CA GLY A 92 -13.65 16.36 -10.83
C GLY A 92 -12.93 15.16 -11.47
N VAL A 93 -12.94 13.99 -10.83
CA VAL A 93 -12.41 12.73 -11.41
C VAL A 93 -13.40 12.05 -12.34
N LEU A 94 -14.66 12.51 -12.38
CA LEU A 94 -15.71 12.02 -13.25
C LEU A 94 -15.99 13.04 -14.40
N PRO A 95 -16.52 12.58 -15.54
CA PRO A 95 -16.85 11.20 -15.87
C PRO A 95 -15.60 10.38 -16.24
N THR A 96 -15.73 9.06 -16.24
CA THR A 96 -14.68 8.15 -16.71
C THR A 96 -14.58 8.16 -18.25
N GLY A 97 -13.78 7.26 -18.83
CA GLY A 97 -13.52 7.25 -20.27
C GLY A 97 -12.73 8.48 -20.74
N ARG A 98 -11.71 8.89 -19.98
CA ARG A 98 -10.87 10.08 -20.23
C ARG A 98 -9.39 9.70 -20.31
N ASN A 99 -8.59 10.56 -20.93
CA ASN A 99 -7.13 10.42 -20.91
C ASN A 99 -6.57 11.04 -19.63
N ILE A 100 -6.48 10.24 -18.57
CA ILE A 100 -6.15 10.75 -17.24
C ILE A 100 -4.73 11.29 -17.15
N HIS A 101 -4.54 12.34 -16.36
CA HIS A 101 -3.22 12.86 -15.98
C HIS A 101 -3.06 12.94 -14.46
N ALA A 102 -1.81 12.92 -14.01
CA ALA A 102 -1.44 13.08 -12.61
C ALA A 102 -1.44 14.57 -12.20
N LEU A 103 -0.40 15.01 -11.49
CA LEU A 103 -0.23 16.37 -10.97
C LEU A 103 1.10 17.00 -11.38
N ASP A 104 1.26 18.30 -11.09
CA ASP A 104 2.52 19.03 -11.25
C ASP A 104 3.50 18.68 -10.09
N PRO A 105 4.59 17.93 -10.36
CA PRO A 105 5.50 17.45 -9.31
C PRO A 105 6.28 18.60 -8.64
N TYR A 106 6.32 19.80 -9.22
CA TYR A 106 6.95 20.96 -8.60
C TYR A 106 6.10 21.60 -7.49
N ARG A 107 4.87 21.12 -7.27
CA ARG A 107 3.97 21.66 -6.23
C ARG A 107 3.79 20.70 -5.05
N MET A 108 4.59 19.64 -4.99
CA MET A 108 4.53 18.63 -3.95
C MET A 108 5.42 19.02 -2.75
N PRO A 109 4.97 18.83 -1.50
CA PRO A 109 3.61 18.49 -1.11
C PRO A 109 2.68 19.70 -1.22
N SER A 110 1.38 19.45 -1.46
CA SER A 110 0.37 20.50 -1.32
C SER A 110 0.29 20.99 0.14
N PRO A 111 -0.17 22.22 0.43
CA PRO A 111 -0.28 22.71 1.81
C PRO A 111 -1.07 21.78 2.74
N ALA A 112 -2.20 21.24 2.27
CA ALA A 112 -3.03 20.33 3.07
C ALA A 112 -2.34 18.97 3.28
N ALA A 113 -1.68 18.44 2.26
CA ALA A 113 -0.93 17.19 2.36
C ALA A 113 0.26 17.32 3.33
N TYR A 114 0.94 18.47 3.32
CA TYR A 114 2.00 18.77 4.28
C TYR A 114 1.47 18.73 5.72
N GLU A 115 0.43 19.52 6.05
CA GLU A 115 -0.12 19.54 7.41
C GLU A 115 -0.65 18.17 7.86
N ARG A 116 -1.31 17.45 6.95
CA ARG A 116 -1.82 16.11 7.24
C ARG A 116 -0.70 15.11 7.50
N GLY A 117 0.34 15.10 6.66
CA GLY A 117 1.53 14.26 6.84
C GLY A 117 2.27 14.57 8.15
N ARG A 118 2.35 15.84 8.55
CA ARG A 118 2.91 16.24 9.84
C ARG A 118 2.12 15.70 11.03
N GLU A 119 0.79 15.77 10.96
CA GLU A 119 -0.07 15.20 12.00
C GLU A 119 0.17 13.70 12.15
N ILE A 120 0.27 12.98 11.03
CA ILE A 120 0.56 11.54 10.98
C ILE A 120 1.92 11.24 11.63
N ALA A 121 2.99 11.92 11.22
CA ALA A 121 4.33 11.71 11.77
C ALA A 121 4.38 11.95 13.29
N ARG A 122 3.70 12.99 13.79
CA ARG A 122 3.58 13.24 15.24
C ARG A 122 2.89 12.10 15.97
N LYS A 123 1.84 11.52 15.39
CA LYS A 123 1.16 10.35 15.96
C LYS A 123 2.07 9.12 15.97
N ILE A 124 2.88 8.91 14.93
CA ILE A 124 3.86 7.82 14.88
C ILE A 124 4.92 7.99 15.99
N ILE A 125 5.45 9.21 16.16
CA ILE A 125 6.41 9.53 17.22
C ILE A 125 5.77 9.29 18.60
N ALA A 126 4.55 9.77 18.81
CA ALA A 126 3.83 9.61 20.08
C ALA A 126 3.55 8.12 20.40
N GLN A 127 3.11 7.33 19.42
CA GLN A 127 2.94 5.88 19.55
C GLN A 127 4.28 5.20 19.92
N HIS A 128 5.38 5.60 19.29
CA HIS A 128 6.70 5.07 19.61
C HIS A 128 7.14 5.41 21.04
N LEU A 129 6.99 6.66 21.46
CA LEU A 129 7.31 7.10 22.83
C LEU A 129 6.47 6.36 23.87
N GLN A 130 5.19 6.11 23.60
CA GLN A 130 4.32 5.35 24.49
C GLN A 130 4.78 3.89 24.64
N GLU A 131 5.25 3.28 23.55
CA GLU A 131 5.65 1.87 23.52
C GLU A 131 7.09 1.64 24.06
N HIS A 132 8.00 2.60 23.88
CA HIS A 132 9.43 2.41 24.13
C HIS A 132 10.08 3.45 25.06
N GLN A 133 9.39 4.53 25.42
CA GLN A 133 9.90 5.63 26.25
C GLN A 133 11.13 6.36 25.68
N SER A 134 11.43 6.17 24.40
CA SER A 134 12.46 6.85 23.62
C SER A 134 11.90 7.27 22.27
N TYR A 135 12.59 8.16 21.55
CA TYR A 135 12.26 8.46 20.15
C TYR A 135 12.75 7.31 19.23
N PRO A 136 12.08 7.05 18.09
CA PRO A 136 12.62 6.13 17.10
C PRO A 136 13.88 6.75 16.49
N GLU A 137 14.95 5.98 16.31
CA GLU A 137 16.17 6.52 15.67
C GLU A 137 16.01 6.59 14.16
N THR A 138 15.34 5.60 13.55
CA THR A 138 15.03 5.58 12.12
C THR A 138 13.61 5.10 11.86
N VAL A 139 12.91 5.81 10.98
CA VAL A 139 11.59 5.42 10.47
C VAL A 139 11.68 5.21 8.96
N ALA A 140 11.29 4.04 8.47
CA ALA A 140 11.13 3.86 7.04
C ALA A 140 9.79 4.45 6.56
N VAL A 141 9.85 5.27 5.53
CA VAL A 141 8.69 5.92 4.91
C VAL A 141 8.57 5.42 3.49
N MET A 142 7.43 4.82 3.16
CA MET A 142 7.14 4.38 1.80
C MET A 142 6.72 5.59 0.95
N LEU A 143 7.47 5.87 -0.12
CA LEU A 143 7.16 6.92 -1.09
C LEU A 143 6.72 6.26 -2.40
N TRP A 144 5.41 6.08 -2.53
CA TRP A 144 4.79 5.43 -3.69
C TRP A 144 4.17 6.44 -4.64
N GLY A 145 4.36 6.23 -5.94
CA GLY A 145 3.95 7.17 -6.97
C GLY A 145 2.44 7.46 -6.95
N LEU A 146 1.60 6.42 -6.95
CA LEU A 146 0.15 6.58 -6.96
C LEU A 146 -0.35 7.25 -5.68
N ASP A 147 0.13 6.82 -4.52
CA ASP A 147 -0.20 7.39 -3.22
C ASP A 147 0.16 8.88 -3.20
N ALA A 148 1.37 9.24 -3.65
CA ALA A 148 1.81 10.62 -3.73
C ALA A 148 0.98 11.48 -4.70
N ILE A 149 0.49 10.89 -5.81
CA ILE A 149 -0.40 11.57 -6.75
C ILE A 149 -1.77 11.83 -6.11
N LYS A 150 -2.45 10.79 -5.61
CA LYS A 150 -3.78 10.95 -5.00
C LYS A 150 -3.73 11.80 -3.74
N THR A 151 -2.67 11.65 -2.95
CA THR A 151 -2.49 12.41 -1.71
C THR A 151 -1.91 13.80 -1.88
N LYS A 152 -1.41 14.12 -3.07
CA LYS A 152 -0.71 15.38 -3.35
C LYS A 152 0.53 15.53 -2.44
N GLY A 153 1.17 14.41 -2.10
CA GLY A 153 2.42 14.32 -1.33
C GLY A 153 2.27 14.22 0.18
N GLU A 154 1.30 13.48 0.70
CA GLU A 154 1.09 13.35 2.15
C GLU A 154 2.23 12.56 2.82
N SER A 155 2.68 11.45 2.23
CA SER A 155 3.90 10.73 2.62
C SER A 155 5.16 11.60 2.66
N LEU A 156 5.25 12.61 1.80
CA LEU A 156 6.32 13.60 1.87
C LEU A 156 6.15 14.54 3.07
N GLY A 157 4.93 14.92 3.42
CA GLY A 157 4.64 15.61 4.68
C GLY A 157 5.07 14.81 5.91
N ILE A 158 4.86 13.48 5.91
CA ILE A 158 5.33 12.57 6.96
C ILE A 158 6.87 12.66 7.08
N LEU A 159 7.57 12.49 5.96
CA LEU A 159 9.04 12.55 5.92
C LEU A 159 9.56 13.91 6.43
N LEU A 160 8.96 15.01 5.98
CA LEU A 160 9.41 16.35 6.34
C LEU A 160 9.24 16.63 7.84
N GLU A 161 8.15 16.19 8.48
CA GLU A 161 8.01 16.33 9.93
C GLU A 161 9.04 15.49 10.68
N LEU A 162 9.26 14.23 10.27
CA LEU A 162 10.26 13.36 10.90
C LEU A 162 11.67 13.98 10.88
N VAL A 163 12.06 14.59 9.76
CA VAL A 163 13.35 15.29 9.60
C VAL A 163 13.36 16.66 10.31
N GLY A 164 12.19 17.24 10.57
CA GLY A 164 12.04 18.59 11.10
C GLY A 164 12.29 19.66 10.03
N ALA A 165 11.61 19.55 8.90
CA ALA A 165 11.79 20.38 7.70
C ALA A 165 10.45 20.90 7.14
N GLU A 166 10.51 21.91 6.27
CA GLU A 166 9.34 22.54 5.65
C GLU A 166 9.53 22.86 4.15
N PRO A 167 8.47 22.85 3.34
CA PRO A 167 8.56 23.18 1.92
C PRO A 167 8.66 24.69 1.69
N ILE A 168 9.71 25.13 0.99
CA ILE A 168 9.92 26.52 0.58
C ILE A 168 9.42 26.71 -0.85
N LYS A 169 8.54 27.71 -1.02
CA LYS A 169 7.90 28.02 -2.30
C LYS A 169 8.44 29.31 -2.88
N GLU A 170 8.65 29.33 -4.19
CA GLU A 170 8.82 30.58 -4.92
C GLU A 170 7.47 31.26 -5.21
N GLY A 171 7.49 32.48 -5.78
CA GLY A 171 6.29 33.29 -6.01
C GLY A 171 5.22 32.65 -6.92
N THR A 172 5.58 31.63 -7.72
CA THR A 172 4.63 30.87 -8.56
C THR A 172 3.89 29.75 -7.81
N GLY A 173 4.30 29.48 -6.57
CA GLY A 173 3.84 28.37 -5.74
C GLY A 173 4.61 27.06 -5.91
N ARG A 174 5.64 27.03 -6.78
CA ARG A 174 6.53 25.86 -6.92
C ARG A 174 7.42 25.71 -5.68
N VAL A 175 7.55 24.48 -5.21
CA VAL A 175 8.49 24.09 -4.17
C VAL A 175 9.89 24.02 -4.80
N VAL A 176 10.81 24.82 -4.25
CA VAL A 176 12.18 24.94 -4.75
C VAL A 176 13.22 24.37 -3.79
N ARG A 177 12.81 24.10 -2.53
CA ARG A 177 13.66 23.55 -1.47
C ARG A 177 12.80 23.00 -0.34
N TYR A 178 13.27 21.96 0.36
CA TYR A 178 12.78 21.61 1.70
C TYR A 178 13.79 22.10 2.74
N ASP A 179 13.44 23.04 3.62
CA ASP A 179 14.40 23.66 4.52
C ASP A 179 14.28 23.14 5.95
N LEU A 180 15.40 23.10 6.68
CA LEU A 180 15.40 22.63 8.06
C LEU A 180 14.82 23.70 8.98
N LYS A 181 13.87 23.30 9.82
CA LYS A 181 13.38 24.13 10.92
C LYS A 181 14.38 24.09 12.09
N PRO A 182 14.47 25.15 12.90
CA PRO A 182 15.23 25.10 14.16
C PRO A 182 14.68 24.00 15.09
N LEU A 183 15.55 23.21 15.74
CA LEU A 183 15.13 22.13 16.65
C LEU A 183 14.11 22.56 17.71
N ALA A 184 14.26 23.78 18.24
CA ALA A 184 13.34 24.36 19.21
C ALA A 184 11.89 24.47 18.69
N GLU A 185 11.69 24.59 17.37
CA GLU A 185 10.38 24.63 16.71
C GLU A 185 9.89 23.25 16.24
N VAL A 186 10.80 22.28 16.12
CA VAL A 186 10.49 20.90 15.73
C VAL A 186 9.86 20.16 16.91
N GLY A 187 10.44 20.31 18.11
CA GLY A 187 9.90 19.70 19.35
C GLY A 187 10.19 18.21 19.53
N HIS A 188 11.05 17.64 18.68
CA HIS A 188 11.62 16.30 18.79
C HIS A 188 13.00 16.27 18.10
N PRO A 189 13.85 15.26 18.37
CA PRO A 189 15.08 15.02 17.61
C PRO A 189 14.79 14.86 16.12
N ARG A 190 15.72 15.20 15.23
CA ARG A 190 15.60 14.84 13.81
C ARG A 190 15.68 13.32 13.68
N ILE A 191 14.58 12.72 13.26
CA ILE A 191 14.46 11.28 13.08
C ILE A 191 15.08 10.92 11.73
N ASP A 192 15.95 9.90 11.71
CA ASP A 192 16.51 9.43 10.44
C ASP A 192 15.44 8.68 9.63
N VAL A 193 15.54 8.70 8.31
CA VAL A 193 14.50 8.17 7.44
C VAL A 193 15.07 7.26 6.37
N LEU A 194 14.58 6.04 6.29
CA LEU A 194 14.73 5.20 5.09
C LEU A 194 13.55 5.49 4.16
N ALA A 195 13.77 6.32 3.13
CA ALA A 195 12.76 6.62 2.13
C ALA A 195 12.79 5.55 1.03
N ASN A 196 11.90 4.56 1.12
CA ASN A 196 11.78 3.53 0.09
C ASN A 196 10.86 4.01 -1.03
N LEU A 197 11.42 4.20 -2.22
CA LEU A 197 10.72 4.69 -3.39
C LEU A 197 10.21 3.50 -4.21
N SER A 198 8.95 3.57 -4.66
CA SER A 198 8.53 2.72 -5.77
C SER A 198 9.20 3.18 -7.07
N GLY A 199 9.36 2.29 -8.06
CA GLY A 199 9.93 2.66 -9.36
C GLY A 199 9.13 3.76 -10.06
N ILE A 200 7.81 3.79 -9.87
CA ILE A 200 6.93 4.86 -10.36
C ILE A 200 7.29 6.19 -9.70
N PHE A 201 7.54 6.20 -8.39
CA PHE A 201 7.93 7.43 -7.69
C PHE A 201 9.30 7.93 -8.18
N ARG A 202 10.27 7.02 -8.29
CA ARG A 202 11.61 7.27 -8.83
C ARG A 202 11.54 7.98 -10.19
N ASP A 203 10.72 7.48 -11.10
CA ASP A 203 10.68 7.97 -12.48
C ASP A 203 9.83 9.25 -12.63
N SER A 204 8.79 9.40 -11.81
CA SER A 204 7.83 10.52 -11.94
C SER A 204 8.21 11.78 -11.15
N PHE A 205 9.02 11.64 -10.09
CA PHE A 205 9.28 12.70 -9.11
C PHE A 205 10.78 12.99 -8.90
N VAL A 206 11.58 12.91 -9.96
CA VAL A 206 13.03 13.16 -9.92
C VAL A 206 13.38 14.50 -9.25
N ASN A 207 12.64 15.56 -9.57
CA ASN A 207 12.84 16.88 -8.95
C ASN A 207 12.64 16.83 -7.42
N VAL A 208 11.63 16.08 -6.94
CA VAL A 208 11.35 15.93 -5.50
C VAL A 208 12.47 15.15 -4.81
N ILE A 209 12.94 14.07 -5.45
CA ILE A 209 14.05 13.24 -4.97
C ILE A 209 15.33 14.07 -4.79
N GLU A 210 15.67 14.91 -5.77
CA GLU A 210 16.85 15.79 -5.68
C GLU A 210 16.73 16.83 -4.56
N LEU A 211 15.52 17.32 -4.26
CA LEU A 211 15.29 18.25 -3.15
C LEU A 211 15.34 17.55 -1.78
N ILE A 212 14.91 16.29 -1.69
CA ILE A 212 15.00 15.50 -0.46
C ILE A 212 16.45 15.07 -0.18
N ASP A 213 17.20 14.69 -1.22
CA ASP A 213 18.63 14.37 -1.09
C ASP A 213 19.43 15.56 -0.54
N ASP A 214 19.16 16.77 -1.07
CA ASP A 214 19.72 18.03 -0.54
C ASP A 214 19.37 18.26 0.94
N LEU A 215 18.13 17.97 1.33
CA LEU A 215 17.67 18.07 2.71
C LEU A 215 18.46 17.14 3.63
N PHE A 216 18.66 15.87 3.26
CA PHE A 216 19.42 14.91 4.06
C PHE A 216 20.90 15.30 4.20
N GLN A 217 21.51 15.83 3.14
CA GLN A 217 22.88 16.35 3.20
C GLN A 217 22.97 17.49 4.23
N ARG A 218 22.05 18.47 4.17
CA ARG A 218 22.03 19.57 5.13
C ARG A 218 21.72 19.13 6.56
N ALA A 219 20.84 18.14 6.72
CA ALA A 219 20.51 17.57 8.02
C ALA A 219 21.70 16.83 8.64
N ALA A 220 22.55 16.20 7.83
CA ALA A 220 23.79 15.60 8.29
C ALA A 220 24.86 16.66 8.63
N ASP A 221 24.95 17.75 7.87
CA ASP A 221 26.01 18.76 8.00
C ASP A 221 25.82 19.76 9.16
N ILE A 222 24.56 20.07 9.50
CA ILE A 222 24.22 21.04 10.55
C ILE A 222 24.83 20.63 11.89
N LYS A 223 25.39 21.59 12.63
CA LYS A 223 26.12 21.33 13.89
C LYS A 223 25.19 21.19 15.09
N GLU A 224 24.38 20.13 15.06
CA GLU A 224 23.51 19.71 16.15
C GLU A 224 24.11 18.51 16.90
N PRO A 225 23.80 18.31 18.19
CA PRO A 225 24.20 17.10 18.93
C PRO A 225 23.60 15.83 18.30
N GLU A 226 24.37 14.73 18.26
CA GLU A 226 23.91 13.43 17.74
C GLU A 226 22.72 12.83 18.51
N THR A 227 22.49 13.28 19.75
CA THR A 227 21.32 12.90 20.56
C THR A 227 20.03 13.59 20.11
N GLU A 228 20.15 14.69 19.37
CA GLU A 228 19.02 15.49 18.85
C GLU A 228 18.90 15.40 17.33
N ASN A 229 19.82 14.70 16.66
CA ASN A 229 19.85 14.55 15.21
C ASN A 229 20.41 13.18 14.82
N PHE A 230 19.50 12.23 14.62
CA PHE A 230 19.84 10.85 14.28
C PHE A 230 20.36 10.71 12.84
N ILE A 231 19.93 11.59 11.93
CA ILE A 231 20.46 11.64 10.55
C ILE A 231 21.97 11.91 10.59
N ARG A 232 22.39 12.92 11.37
CA ARG A 232 23.80 13.26 11.57
C ARG A 232 24.55 12.13 12.27
N LYS A 233 24.02 11.60 13.36
CA LYS A 233 24.59 10.46 14.11
C LYS A 233 24.94 9.29 13.19
N HIS A 234 23.98 8.83 12.39
CA HIS A 234 24.19 7.68 11.50
C HIS A 234 25.11 8.00 10.33
N SER A 235 24.99 9.21 9.75
CA SER A 235 25.86 9.64 8.66
C SER A 235 27.32 9.75 9.09
N LEU A 236 27.61 10.25 10.29
CA LEU A 236 28.96 10.30 10.85
C LEU A 236 29.51 8.88 11.08
N ALA A 237 28.72 7.97 11.65
CA ALA A 237 29.13 6.58 11.84
C ALA A 237 29.46 5.85 10.53
N LEU A 238 28.72 6.15 9.45
CA LEU A 238 29.02 5.66 8.10
C LEU A 238 30.30 6.30 7.54
N GLN A 239 30.48 7.61 7.73
CA GLN A 239 31.66 8.34 7.28
C GLN A 239 32.95 7.86 7.97
N ASP A 240 32.91 7.60 9.28
CA ASP A 240 34.04 7.08 10.06
C ASP A 240 34.49 5.69 9.58
N ARG A 241 33.56 4.90 9.00
CA ARG A 241 33.86 3.63 8.33
C ARG A 241 34.32 3.79 6.87
N GLY A 242 34.41 5.01 6.36
CA GLY A 242 34.83 5.30 4.99
C GLY A 242 33.75 4.99 3.94
N VAL A 243 32.47 4.89 4.33
CA VAL A 243 31.37 4.62 3.40
C VAL A 243 31.12 5.83 2.51
N SER A 244 31.03 5.61 1.21
CA SER A 244 30.75 6.68 0.25
C SER A 244 29.26 7.03 0.21
N ASN A 245 28.97 8.33 0.06
CA ASN A 245 27.64 8.93 0.20
C ASN A 245 26.89 8.49 1.49
N PRO A 246 27.42 8.82 2.69
CA PRO A 246 26.84 8.39 3.95
C PRO A 246 25.44 8.97 4.22
N THR A 247 25.01 9.98 3.46
CA THR A 247 23.71 10.65 3.56
C THR A 247 22.65 10.07 2.63
N ALA A 248 22.96 9.01 1.86
CA ALA A 248 21.96 8.37 0.99
C ALA A 248 20.81 7.80 1.83
N ARG A 249 19.57 8.24 1.54
CA ARG A 249 18.34 7.81 2.25
C ARG A 249 17.21 7.40 1.33
N LEU A 250 17.33 7.66 0.04
CA LEU A 250 16.31 7.42 -0.98
C LEU A 250 16.68 6.16 -1.76
N PHE A 251 15.97 5.07 -1.54
CA PHE A 251 16.30 3.74 -2.05
C PHE A 251 15.18 3.17 -2.90
N SER A 252 15.53 2.56 -4.04
CA SER A 252 14.59 1.94 -4.97
C SER A 252 15.22 0.76 -5.71
N ASN A 253 14.47 0.19 -6.64
CA ASN A 253 14.97 -0.75 -7.63
C ASN A 253 15.86 -0.06 -8.68
N PRO A 254 16.74 -0.82 -9.39
CA PRO A 254 17.56 -0.32 -10.48
C PRO A 254 16.77 0.47 -11.52
N SER A 255 17.41 1.44 -12.17
CA SER A 255 16.77 2.22 -13.23
C SER A 255 16.25 1.30 -14.36
N GLY A 256 15.01 1.52 -14.78
CA GLY A 256 14.33 0.70 -15.78
C GLY A 256 13.54 -0.48 -15.19
N ASP A 257 13.79 -0.82 -13.92
CA ASP A 257 13.14 -1.93 -13.24
C ASP A 257 12.05 -1.45 -12.27
N PHE A 258 11.12 -2.36 -11.94
CA PHE A 258 9.98 -2.15 -11.06
C PHE A 258 9.75 -3.37 -10.15
N GLY A 259 8.99 -3.19 -9.07
CA GLY A 259 8.67 -4.23 -8.09
C GLY A 259 9.84 -4.64 -7.19
N SER A 260 9.54 -5.46 -6.18
CA SER A 260 10.53 -6.03 -5.26
C SER A 260 10.95 -7.47 -5.60
N LEU A 261 10.28 -8.12 -6.56
CA LEU A 261 10.36 -9.56 -6.88
C LEU A 261 9.89 -10.49 -5.76
N VAL A 262 9.51 -9.95 -4.59
CA VAL A 262 8.94 -10.74 -3.49
C VAL A 262 7.58 -11.31 -3.87
N ASN A 263 6.76 -10.51 -4.57
CA ASN A 263 5.48 -10.93 -5.12
C ASN A 263 5.65 -12.13 -6.08
N ASP A 264 6.63 -12.07 -6.99
CA ASP A 264 6.87 -13.16 -7.96
C ASP A 264 7.27 -14.45 -7.21
N ARG A 265 8.16 -14.33 -6.21
CA ARG A 265 8.56 -15.45 -5.37
C ARG A 265 7.38 -16.09 -4.64
N VAL A 266 6.48 -15.27 -4.07
CA VAL A 266 5.28 -15.74 -3.39
C VAL A 266 4.31 -16.42 -4.36
N VAL A 267 4.04 -15.80 -5.51
CA VAL A 267 3.16 -16.36 -6.56
C VAL A 267 3.69 -17.71 -7.05
N ASP A 268 4.98 -17.79 -7.37
CA ASP A 268 5.62 -19.02 -7.85
C ASP A 268 5.89 -20.04 -6.74
N SER A 269 5.64 -19.66 -5.47
CA SER A 269 5.94 -20.48 -4.27
C SER A 269 7.43 -20.85 -4.16
N ASN A 270 8.31 -20.11 -4.86
CA ASN A 270 9.73 -20.39 -5.00
C ASN A 270 10.56 -19.66 -3.94
N TRP A 271 10.34 -20.05 -2.68
CA TRP A 271 11.02 -19.54 -1.50
C TRP A 271 10.91 -20.54 -0.35
N GLU A 272 11.87 -20.52 0.58
CA GLU A 272 11.94 -21.45 1.71
C GLU A 272 11.63 -20.78 3.06
N SER A 273 11.87 -19.48 3.19
CA SER A 273 11.69 -18.75 4.45
C SER A 273 11.40 -17.26 4.26
N GLY A 274 10.83 -16.62 5.28
CA GLY A 274 10.68 -15.17 5.29
C GLY A 274 12.01 -14.44 5.11
N ASP A 275 13.10 -14.97 5.68
CA ASP A 275 14.45 -14.44 5.51
C ASP A 275 14.88 -14.36 4.03
N GLU A 276 14.50 -15.33 3.20
CA GLU A 276 14.74 -15.27 1.75
C GLU A 276 13.95 -14.14 1.09
N LEU A 277 12.69 -13.92 1.50
CA LEU A 277 11.86 -12.82 1.00
C LEU A 277 12.43 -11.46 1.41
N GLY A 278 12.90 -11.32 2.66
CA GLY A 278 13.58 -10.12 3.15
C GLY A 278 14.89 -9.84 2.40
N ASN A 279 15.69 -10.87 2.13
CA ASN A 279 16.89 -10.76 1.30
C ASN A 279 16.55 -10.35 -0.14
N THR A 280 15.52 -10.96 -0.73
CA THR A 280 15.03 -10.63 -2.08
C THR A 280 14.66 -9.15 -2.16
N TRP A 281 13.88 -8.64 -1.19
CA TRP A 281 13.53 -7.23 -1.13
C TRP A 281 14.77 -6.33 -1.00
N ARG A 282 15.69 -6.65 -0.08
CA ARG A 282 16.90 -5.84 0.18
C ARG A 282 17.76 -5.74 -1.07
N ASP A 283 18.06 -6.86 -1.69
CA ASP A 283 18.96 -6.93 -2.84
C ASP A 283 18.35 -6.20 -4.03
N ARG A 284 17.00 -6.22 -4.14
CA ARG A 284 16.28 -5.48 -5.16
C ARG A 284 16.23 -3.98 -4.90
N ASN A 285 16.29 -3.53 -3.64
CA ASN A 285 16.10 -2.13 -3.23
C ASN A 285 17.39 -1.42 -2.77
N VAL A 286 18.57 -1.99 -3.02
CA VAL A 286 19.86 -1.44 -2.54
C VAL A 286 20.36 -0.21 -3.31
N PHE A 287 19.61 0.28 -4.29
CA PHE A 287 20.04 1.32 -5.21
C PHE A 287 19.56 2.69 -4.75
N SER A 288 20.49 3.60 -4.51
CA SER A 288 20.21 4.96 -4.05
C SER A 288 19.92 5.93 -5.20
N TYR A 289 19.11 6.94 -4.90
CA TYR A 289 18.73 8.01 -5.81
C TYR A 289 18.92 9.37 -5.17
N GLY A 290 19.30 10.38 -5.94
CA GLY A 290 19.59 11.73 -5.47
C GLY A 290 20.27 12.55 -6.57
N ARG A 291 20.83 13.72 -6.24
CA ARG A 291 21.52 14.56 -7.23
C ARG A 291 22.74 13.87 -7.85
N ASN A 292 23.47 13.13 -7.02
CA ASN A 292 24.72 12.46 -7.40
C ASN A 292 24.59 10.93 -7.54
N ASP A 293 23.45 10.37 -7.17
CA ASP A 293 23.17 8.92 -7.26
C ASP A 293 21.97 8.69 -8.19
N LYS A 294 22.16 7.86 -9.21
CA LYS A 294 21.13 7.51 -10.22
C LYS A 294 20.93 6.00 -10.29
N GLY A 295 20.71 5.39 -9.13
CA GLY A 295 20.67 3.94 -8.96
C GLY A 295 22.04 3.34 -8.67
N ALA A 296 22.86 4.01 -7.86
CA ALA A 296 24.12 3.44 -7.38
C ALA A 296 23.84 2.47 -6.23
N ALA A 297 24.43 1.28 -6.22
CA ALA A 297 24.26 0.36 -5.11
C ALA A 297 24.95 0.89 -3.84
N ARG A 298 24.22 0.94 -2.72
CA ARG A 298 24.71 1.41 -1.39
C ARG A 298 24.37 0.39 -0.28
N PRO A 299 24.87 -0.86 -0.34
CA PRO A 299 24.51 -1.91 0.62
C PRO A 299 24.87 -1.56 2.06
N GLU A 300 26.00 -0.90 2.30
CA GLU A 300 26.44 -0.52 3.64
C GLU A 300 25.51 0.51 4.28
N VAL A 301 25.04 1.49 3.49
CA VAL A 301 24.10 2.50 3.94
C VAL A 301 22.71 1.89 4.18
N LEU A 302 22.20 1.09 3.24
CA LEU A 302 20.91 0.43 3.42
C LEU A 302 20.92 -0.50 4.64
N ASN A 303 22.00 -1.28 4.84
CA ASN A 303 22.12 -2.17 6.00
C ASN A 303 22.14 -1.40 7.32
N GLU A 304 22.82 -0.24 7.39
CA GLU A 304 22.79 0.62 8.59
C GLU A 304 21.36 1.11 8.86
N LEU A 305 20.65 1.58 7.83
CA LEU A 305 19.27 2.05 7.98
C LEU A 305 18.33 0.93 8.43
N LEU A 306 18.43 -0.25 7.83
CA LEU A 306 17.67 -1.44 8.24
C LEU A 306 17.96 -1.82 9.69
N GLN A 307 19.22 -1.75 10.12
CA GLN A 307 19.64 -2.03 11.49
C GLN A 307 19.12 -0.97 12.50
N LYS A 308 18.86 0.26 12.06
CA LYS A 308 18.33 1.34 12.93
C LYS A 308 16.82 1.53 12.79
N CYS A 309 16.17 0.86 11.84
CA CYS A 309 14.75 1.01 11.55
C CYS A 309 13.86 0.50 12.69
N ASP A 310 13.28 1.42 13.46
CA ASP A 310 12.36 1.09 14.55
C ASP A 310 10.93 0.95 14.08
N ARG A 311 10.56 1.70 13.03
CA ARG A 311 9.20 1.72 12.49
C ARG A 311 9.16 1.81 10.98
N ILE A 312 8.09 1.29 10.40
CA ILE A 312 7.73 1.49 8.98
C ILE A 312 6.36 2.15 8.92
N VAL A 313 6.20 3.13 8.04
CA VAL A 313 4.92 3.76 7.74
C VAL A 313 4.64 3.75 6.24
N GLN A 314 3.41 3.36 5.89
CA GLN A 314 2.89 3.47 4.54
C GLN A 314 1.46 4.03 4.55
N GLU A 315 1.09 4.74 3.49
CA GLU A 315 -0.27 5.22 3.26
C GLU A 315 -1.06 4.19 2.44
N ILE A 316 -2.37 4.17 2.63
CA ILE A 316 -3.32 3.51 1.74
C ILE A 316 -4.19 4.63 1.18
N ASP A 317 -4.09 4.86 -0.13
CA ASP A 317 -4.66 6.03 -0.79
C ASP A 317 -6.12 5.84 -1.23
N SER A 318 -6.64 4.62 -1.20
CA SER A 318 -7.93 4.26 -1.80
C SER A 318 -8.72 3.24 -0.96
N VAL A 319 -10.05 3.28 -1.06
CA VAL A 319 -10.93 2.28 -0.45
C VAL A 319 -10.89 0.96 -1.23
N GLU A 320 -10.72 1.07 -2.54
CA GLU A 320 -10.76 -0.05 -3.48
C GLU A 320 -9.58 -0.99 -3.25
N TYR A 321 -8.37 -0.43 -3.12
CA TYR A 321 -7.13 -1.19 -2.96
C TYR A 321 -6.48 -0.93 -1.60
N GLY A 322 -6.54 -1.94 -0.74
CA GLY A 322 -5.86 -2.06 0.54
C GLY A 322 -4.82 -3.20 0.56
N LEU A 323 -4.40 -3.58 1.77
CA LEU A 323 -3.28 -4.49 2.05
C LEU A 323 -3.42 -5.86 1.40
N THR A 324 -4.64 -6.34 1.28
CA THR A 324 -4.95 -7.66 0.73
C THR A 324 -5.33 -7.59 -0.74
N ASP A 325 -5.49 -6.39 -1.32
CA ASP A 325 -6.00 -6.20 -2.68
C ASP A 325 -4.93 -6.26 -3.75
N ILE A 326 -3.73 -5.80 -3.43
CA ILE A 326 -2.60 -5.84 -4.35
C ILE A 326 -1.39 -6.43 -3.65
N GLN A 327 -0.61 -7.17 -4.43
CA GLN A 327 0.59 -7.84 -3.95
C GLN A 327 1.69 -6.90 -3.45
N GLU A 328 1.67 -5.66 -3.93
CA GLU A 328 2.76 -4.70 -3.71
C GLU A 328 2.93 -4.36 -2.22
N TYR A 329 1.87 -4.41 -1.40
CA TYR A 329 1.97 -4.09 0.02
C TYR A 329 2.77 -5.13 0.80
N TYR A 330 2.45 -6.42 0.68
CA TYR A 330 3.24 -7.47 1.35
C TYR A 330 4.63 -7.59 0.71
N ALA A 331 4.73 -7.35 -0.61
CA ALA A 331 5.98 -7.52 -1.35
C ALA A 331 7.00 -6.42 -1.07
N ASN A 332 6.57 -5.19 -0.81
CA ASN A 332 7.46 -4.07 -0.51
C ASN A 332 7.50 -3.77 0.99
N THR A 333 6.37 -3.49 1.64
CA THR A 333 6.35 -3.14 3.07
C THR A 333 6.57 -4.35 3.96
N GLY A 334 5.93 -5.48 3.64
CA GLY A 334 6.26 -6.74 4.30
C GLY A 334 7.72 -7.15 4.05
N GLY A 335 8.17 -7.13 2.79
CA GLY A 335 9.56 -7.45 2.44
C GLY A 335 10.59 -6.58 3.18
N LEU A 336 10.35 -5.27 3.26
CA LEU A 336 11.14 -4.32 4.05
C LEU A 336 11.11 -4.64 5.55
N LYS A 337 9.92 -4.93 6.10
CA LYS A 337 9.76 -5.34 7.50
C LYS A 337 10.64 -6.54 7.80
N GLN A 338 10.54 -7.59 6.99
CA GLN A 338 11.34 -8.80 7.16
C GLN A 338 12.85 -8.53 7.04
N ALA A 339 13.26 -7.70 6.07
CA ALA A 339 14.66 -7.31 5.91
C ALA A 339 15.20 -6.52 7.13
N ALA A 340 14.40 -5.61 7.68
CA ALA A 340 14.76 -4.81 8.84
C ALA A 340 14.79 -5.68 10.12
N GLU A 341 13.80 -6.55 10.33
CA GLU A 341 13.77 -7.48 11.46
C GLU A 341 14.96 -8.44 11.45
N GLN A 342 15.32 -8.98 10.29
CA GLN A 342 16.51 -9.83 10.12
C GLN A 342 17.80 -9.08 10.49
N LYS A 343 17.96 -7.83 10.05
CA LYS A 343 19.17 -7.03 10.36
C LYS A 343 19.21 -6.57 11.81
N ARG A 344 18.06 -6.32 12.43
CA ARG A 344 17.96 -5.86 13.83
C ARG A 344 17.97 -6.98 14.86
N GLY A 345 17.50 -8.17 14.49
CA GLY A 345 17.20 -9.24 15.43
C GLY A 345 16.03 -8.90 16.37
N LYS A 346 15.19 -7.93 16.02
CA LYS A 346 14.04 -7.46 16.82
C LYS A 346 12.89 -7.10 15.88
N LYS A 347 11.65 -7.25 16.37
CA LYS A 347 10.46 -6.83 15.63
C LYS A 347 10.49 -5.34 15.28
N VAL A 348 9.96 -5.00 14.12
CA VAL A 348 9.83 -3.63 13.61
C VAL A 348 8.35 -3.28 13.55
N ALA A 349 7.95 -2.19 14.22
CA ALA A 349 6.56 -1.82 14.26
C ALA A 349 6.14 -1.19 12.92
N THR A 350 5.18 -1.80 12.25
CA THR A 350 4.69 -1.35 10.95
C THR A 350 3.29 -0.79 11.08
N SER A 351 3.09 0.43 10.59
CA SER A 351 1.81 1.12 10.65
C SER A 351 1.35 1.58 9.27
N PHE A 352 0.04 1.56 9.06
CA PHE A 352 -0.61 2.06 7.86
C PHE A 352 -1.56 3.21 8.19
N VAL A 353 -1.68 4.14 7.24
CA VAL A 353 -2.60 5.27 7.35
C VAL A 353 -3.58 5.26 6.18
N GLU A 354 -4.87 5.23 6.49
CA GLU A 354 -5.95 5.20 5.49
C GLU A 354 -6.25 6.63 5.04
N SER A 355 -5.52 7.09 4.03
CA SER A 355 -5.49 8.48 3.57
C SER A 355 -6.66 8.88 2.66
N PHE A 356 -7.54 7.93 2.33
CA PHE A 356 -8.86 8.20 1.75
C PHE A 356 -9.88 8.71 2.79
N SER A 357 -9.57 8.66 4.09
CA SER A 357 -10.45 9.13 5.17
C SER A 357 -9.91 10.38 5.87
N LYS A 358 -10.75 11.08 6.62
CA LYS A 358 -10.32 12.20 7.50
C LYS A 358 -9.43 11.75 8.66
N ASN A 359 -9.41 10.45 8.98
CA ASN A 359 -8.62 9.94 10.08
C ASN A 359 -7.15 9.82 9.67
N THR A 360 -6.27 10.46 10.44
CA THR A 360 -4.80 10.42 10.28
C THR A 360 -4.13 9.48 11.28
N THR A 361 -4.90 8.65 12.00
CA THR A 361 -4.36 7.76 13.03
C THR A 361 -3.68 6.55 12.38
N PRO A 362 -2.36 6.35 12.58
CA PRO A 362 -1.68 5.16 12.10
C PRO A 362 -2.19 3.92 12.82
N ARG A 363 -2.61 2.91 12.07
CA ARG A 363 -3.05 1.60 12.57
C ARG A 363 -1.91 0.59 12.43
N LYS A 364 -1.74 -0.30 13.41
CA LYS A 364 -0.78 -1.39 13.33
C LYS A 364 -1.16 -2.33 12.18
N LEU A 365 -0.16 -2.83 11.46
CA LEU A 365 -0.33 -3.77 10.34
C LEU A 365 -1.22 -4.95 10.72
N GLU A 366 -0.98 -5.58 11.86
CA GLU A 366 -1.71 -6.78 12.27
C GLU A 366 -3.18 -6.48 12.56
N ASP A 367 -3.48 -5.33 13.16
CA ASP A 367 -4.86 -4.90 13.42
C ASP A 367 -5.59 -4.56 12.12
N LEU A 368 -4.89 -3.90 11.18
CA LEU A 368 -5.46 -3.56 9.89
C LEU A 368 -5.71 -4.80 9.02
N LEU A 369 -4.79 -5.78 9.01
CA LEU A 369 -5.00 -7.07 8.33
C LEU A 369 -6.23 -7.79 8.86
N ARG A 370 -6.38 -7.90 10.18
CA ARG A 370 -7.59 -8.50 10.79
C ARG A 370 -8.85 -7.78 10.37
N MET A 371 -8.83 -6.45 10.31
CA MET A 371 -9.96 -5.67 9.83
C MET A 371 -10.25 -5.94 8.35
N GLU A 372 -9.25 -5.90 7.48
CA GLU A 372 -9.43 -6.17 6.05
C GLU A 372 -9.99 -7.55 5.78
N TYR A 373 -9.47 -8.60 6.44
CA TYR A 373 -10.01 -9.94 6.28
C TYR A 373 -11.47 -10.02 6.72
N ARG A 374 -11.87 -9.36 7.82
CA ARG A 374 -13.29 -9.32 8.22
C ARG A 374 -14.18 -8.56 7.25
N THR A 375 -13.69 -7.49 6.64
CA THR A 375 -14.53 -6.63 5.79
C THR A 375 -14.55 -7.04 4.33
N LYS A 376 -13.54 -7.80 3.87
CA LYS A 376 -13.39 -8.28 2.49
C LYS A 376 -13.43 -9.81 2.44
N LEU A 377 -12.28 -10.48 2.49
CA LEU A 377 -12.16 -11.93 2.24
C LEU A 377 -13.12 -12.81 3.05
N LEU A 378 -13.47 -12.45 4.28
CA LEU A 378 -14.34 -13.26 5.14
C LEU A 378 -15.73 -12.63 5.31
N ASN A 379 -16.01 -11.56 4.58
CA ASN A 379 -17.32 -10.92 4.54
C ASN A 379 -18.21 -11.67 3.55
N PRO A 380 -19.34 -12.27 3.98
CA PRO A 380 -20.24 -12.99 3.09
C PRO A 380 -20.75 -12.15 1.91
N LYS A 381 -20.95 -10.84 2.11
CA LYS A 381 -21.38 -9.93 1.05
C LYS A 381 -20.33 -9.82 -0.05
N TRP A 382 -19.06 -9.67 0.32
CA TRP A 382 -17.94 -9.62 -0.63
C TRP A 382 -17.71 -10.99 -1.28
N ALA A 383 -17.70 -12.07 -0.49
CA ALA A 383 -17.49 -13.43 -0.98
C ALA A 383 -18.52 -13.83 -2.05
N ASN A 384 -19.80 -13.56 -1.79
CA ASN A 384 -20.87 -13.85 -2.74
C ASN A 384 -20.76 -12.98 -3.99
N ALA A 385 -20.59 -11.66 -3.83
CA ALA A 385 -20.47 -10.74 -4.96
C ALA A 385 -19.29 -11.08 -5.89
N MET A 386 -18.14 -11.46 -5.33
CA MET A 386 -16.99 -11.90 -6.13
C MET A 386 -17.25 -13.25 -6.79
N ALA A 387 -17.81 -14.23 -6.08
CA ALA A 387 -18.14 -15.51 -6.70
C ALA A 387 -19.18 -15.36 -7.83
N ASP A 388 -20.12 -14.41 -7.72
CA ASP A 388 -21.07 -14.05 -8.79
C ASP A 388 -20.42 -13.35 -9.99
N GLY A 389 -19.23 -12.75 -9.80
CA GLY A 389 -18.43 -12.10 -10.85
C GLY A 389 -17.78 -13.07 -11.85
N GLY A 390 -18.13 -14.36 -11.81
CA GLY A 390 -17.62 -15.39 -12.72
C GLY A 390 -16.11 -15.57 -12.61
N SER A 391 -15.44 -15.78 -13.75
CA SER A 391 -14.01 -16.11 -13.79
C SER A 391 -13.13 -15.01 -13.17
N GLY A 392 -13.47 -13.73 -13.40
CA GLY A 392 -12.73 -12.59 -12.85
C GLY A 392 -12.85 -12.51 -11.32
N GLY A 393 -14.05 -12.72 -10.77
CA GLY A 393 -14.22 -12.70 -9.32
C GLY A 393 -13.64 -13.94 -8.61
N ALA A 394 -13.67 -15.11 -9.24
CA ALA A 394 -12.93 -16.28 -8.77
C ALA A 394 -11.41 -16.04 -8.75
N TYR A 395 -10.88 -15.35 -9.77
CA TYR A 395 -9.49 -14.91 -9.80
C TYR A 395 -9.16 -13.95 -8.64
N GLU A 396 -10.01 -12.94 -8.38
CA GLU A 396 -9.81 -12.03 -7.24
C GLU A 396 -9.76 -12.76 -5.89
N ILE A 397 -10.68 -13.71 -5.64
CA ILE A 397 -10.65 -14.55 -4.44
C ILE A 397 -9.33 -15.31 -4.34
N SER A 398 -8.90 -15.94 -5.45
CA SER A 398 -7.61 -16.63 -5.53
C SER A 398 -6.44 -15.70 -5.19
N GLN A 399 -6.43 -14.47 -5.69
CA GLN A 399 -5.38 -13.49 -5.37
C GLN A 399 -5.36 -13.10 -3.89
N ARG A 400 -6.52 -13.06 -3.20
CA ARG A 400 -6.56 -12.85 -1.74
C ARG A 400 -5.96 -13.99 -0.95
N MET A 401 -6.14 -15.22 -1.41
CA MET A 401 -5.49 -16.38 -0.82
C MET A 401 -3.97 -16.27 -0.99
N THR A 402 -3.49 -15.84 -2.15
CA THR A 402 -2.06 -15.58 -2.38
C THR A 402 -1.54 -14.43 -1.49
N ALA A 403 -2.28 -13.34 -1.34
CA ALA A 403 -1.92 -12.25 -0.45
C ALA A 403 -1.83 -12.69 1.03
N LEU A 404 -2.71 -13.61 1.47
CA LEU A 404 -2.64 -14.22 2.79
C LEU A 404 -1.32 -14.97 3.01
N ILE A 405 -0.84 -15.71 2.00
CA ILE A 405 0.49 -16.35 2.04
C ILE A 405 1.61 -15.30 2.04
N GLY A 406 1.48 -14.25 1.23
CA GLY A 406 2.43 -13.14 1.20
C GLY A 406 2.63 -12.50 2.57
N TRP A 407 1.53 -12.15 3.26
CA TRP A 407 1.58 -11.61 4.62
C TRP A 407 2.04 -12.63 5.68
N GLY A 408 1.74 -13.92 5.50
CA GLY A 408 2.34 -14.99 6.31
C GLY A 408 3.86 -15.00 6.20
N GLY A 409 4.39 -14.94 4.96
CA GLY A 409 5.83 -15.00 4.70
C GLY A 409 6.62 -13.74 5.05
N THR A 410 6.02 -12.55 4.93
CA THR A 410 6.74 -11.27 5.09
C THR A 410 6.42 -10.52 6.39
N ALA A 411 5.34 -10.90 7.08
CA ALA A 411 4.94 -10.27 8.33
C ALA A 411 4.63 -11.25 9.47
N ASP A 412 4.79 -12.57 9.25
CA ASP A 412 4.46 -13.61 10.23
C ASP A 412 2.99 -13.58 10.67
N PHE A 413 2.09 -13.30 9.70
CA PHE A 413 0.64 -13.28 9.96
C PHE A 413 0.07 -14.71 10.05
N THR A 414 -0.18 -15.16 11.27
CA THR A 414 -0.54 -16.56 11.62
C THR A 414 -1.86 -16.67 12.38
N ASP A 415 -2.73 -15.65 12.27
CA ASP A 415 -4.05 -15.63 12.92
C ASP A 415 -4.94 -16.79 12.41
N GLU A 416 -5.03 -17.86 13.19
CA GLU A 416 -5.63 -19.15 12.79
C GLU A 416 -7.09 -19.03 12.30
N TRP A 417 -7.86 -18.12 12.90
CA TRP A 417 -9.26 -17.91 12.55
C TRP A 417 -9.45 -17.41 11.12
N VAL A 418 -8.48 -16.66 10.57
CA VAL A 418 -8.55 -16.17 9.18
C VAL A 418 -8.41 -17.32 8.21
N TYR A 419 -7.39 -18.16 8.39
CA TYR A 419 -7.15 -19.33 7.57
C TYR A 419 -8.30 -20.34 7.68
N ASN A 420 -8.76 -20.64 8.91
CA ASN A 420 -9.88 -21.56 9.10
C ASN A 420 -11.13 -21.10 8.34
N GLN A 421 -11.55 -19.84 8.51
CA GLN A 421 -12.74 -19.33 7.83
C GLN A 421 -12.55 -19.20 6.32
N ALA A 422 -11.35 -18.87 5.83
CA ALA A 422 -11.08 -18.84 4.39
C ALA A 422 -11.21 -20.25 3.76
N ALA A 423 -10.68 -21.28 4.42
CA ALA A 423 -10.82 -22.66 3.98
C ALA A 423 -12.29 -23.09 3.99
N ASP A 424 -12.98 -22.81 5.11
CA ASP A 424 -14.37 -23.16 5.30
C ASP A 424 -15.27 -22.51 4.24
N THR A 425 -15.01 -21.23 3.92
CA THR A 425 -15.82 -20.45 2.99
C THR A 425 -15.57 -20.81 1.54
N TYR A 426 -14.30 -20.92 1.11
CA TYR A 426 -13.97 -20.96 -0.32
C TYR A 426 -13.64 -22.35 -0.86
N ALA A 427 -13.28 -23.29 0.01
CA ALA A 427 -12.90 -24.63 -0.41
C ALA A 427 -13.84 -25.72 0.14
N LEU A 428 -14.32 -25.58 1.38
CA LEU A 428 -15.06 -26.65 2.07
C LEU A 428 -16.58 -26.45 2.08
N ASP A 429 -17.06 -25.24 1.84
CA ASP A 429 -18.45 -25.01 1.47
C ASP A 429 -18.70 -25.54 0.05
N ALA A 430 -19.55 -26.56 -0.07
CA ALA A 430 -19.72 -27.30 -1.32
C ALA A 430 -20.32 -26.44 -2.44
N GLU A 431 -21.19 -25.48 -2.12
CA GLU A 431 -21.82 -24.61 -3.12
C GLU A 431 -20.82 -23.57 -3.64
N MET A 432 -20.11 -22.91 -2.73
CA MET A 432 -19.06 -21.95 -3.09
C MET A 432 -17.94 -22.64 -3.88
N ALA A 433 -17.44 -23.79 -3.40
CA ALA A 433 -16.39 -24.54 -4.06
C ALA A 433 -16.78 -24.94 -5.48
N GLU A 434 -18.01 -25.44 -5.68
CA GLU A 434 -18.47 -25.80 -7.01
C GLU A 434 -18.59 -24.59 -7.93
N LYS A 435 -19.14 -23.48 -7.42
CA LYS A 435 -19.29 -22.24 -8.17
C LYS A 435 -17.94 -21.69 -8.63
N LEU A 436 -16.95 -21.62 -7.74
CA LEU A 436 -15.60 -21.15 -8.07
C LEU A 436 -14.90 -22.09 -9.05
N ARG A 437 -15.02 -23.41 -8.85
CA ARG A 437 -14.44 -24.42 -9.72
C ARG A 437 -15.03 -24.41 -11.13
N GLN A 438 -16.34 -24.15 -11.27
CA GLN A 438 -16.98 -23.98 -12.58
C GLN A 438 -16.57 -22.65 -13.25
N ALA A 439 -16.48 -21.58 -12.48
CA ALA A 439 -16.13 -20.26 -12.99
C ALA A 439 -14.67 -20.16 -13.46
N ASN A 440 -13.73 -20.72 -12.68
CA ASN A 440 -12.30 -20.70 -12.99
C ASN A 440 -11.55 -21.84 -12.26
N PRO A 441 -11.32 -22.99 -12.93
CA PRO A 441 -10.63 -24.14 -12.35
C PRO A 441 -9.22 -23.84 -11.82
N GLU A 442 -8.44 -23.02 -12.55
CA GLU A 442 -7.07 -22.65 -12.16
C GLU A 442 -7.05 -21.77 -10.90
N ALA A 443 -7.97 -20.80 -10.82
CA ALA A 443 -8.12 -20.00 -9.62
C ALA A 443 -8.52 -20.88 -8.41
N PHE A 444 -9.44 -21.83 -8.60
CA PHE A 444 -9.83 -22.76 -7.54
C PHE A 444 -8.66 -23.67 -7.11
N ARG A 445 -7.87 -24.19 -8.06
CA ARG A 445 -6.64 -24.94 -7.76
C ARG A 445 -5.68 -24.10 -6.90
N ASN A 446 -5.50 -22.83 -7.24
CA ASN A 446 -4.65 -21.93 -6.45
C ASN A 446 -5.23 -21.69 -5.05
N ILE A 447 -6.54 -21.47 -4.88
CA ILE A 447 -7.19 -21.32 -3.57
C ILE A 447 -6.84 -22.51 -2.65
N VAL A 448 -7.05 -23.74 -3.11
CA VAL A 448 -6.75 -24.94 -2.32
C VAL A 448 -5.24 -25.10 -2.12
N GLY A 449 -4.45 -24.85 -3.17
CA GLY A 449 -2.98 -24.91 -3.13
C GLY A 449 -2.36 -23.97 -2.09
N ARG A 450 -2.83 -22.71 -2.02
CA ARG A 450 -2.38 -21.74 -1.01
C ARG A 450 -2.68 -22.21 0.41
N MET A 451 -3.82 -22.89 0.65
CA MET A 451 -4.13 -23.41 1.98
C MET A 451 -3.25 -24.59 2.39
N LEU A 452 -2.94 -25.48 1.44
CA LEU A 452 -1.96 -26.54 1.68
C LEU A 452 -0.56 -25.97 1.90
N GLU A 453 -0.18 -24.93 1.17
CA GLU A 453 1.09 -24.22 1.37
C GLU A 453 1.16 -23.53 2.73
N ALA A 454 0.09 -22.86 3.17
CA ALA A 454 0.01 -22.27 4.52
C ALA A 454 0.31 -23.30 5.61
N ASN A 455 -0.21 -24.52 5.44
CA ASN A 455 0.11 -25.63 6.34
C ASN A 455 1.56 -26.10 6.20
N GLY A 456 2.03 -26.35 4.98
CA GLY A 456 3.40 -26.80 4.70
C GLY A 456 4.48 -25.85 5.21
N ARG A 457 4.19 -24.54 5.25
CA ARG A 457 5.09 -23.48 5.75
C ARG A 457 4.88 -23.17 7.25
N GLY A 458 3.91 -23.79 7.89
CA GLY A 458 3.62 -23.61 9.32
C GLY A 458 2.86 -22.34 9.68
N PHE A 459 2.33 -21.59 8.71
CA PHE A 459 1.48 -20.42 8.96
C PHE A 459 0.10 -20.80 9.51
N TRP A 460 -0.35 -22.01 9.20
CA TRP A 460 -1.65 -22.52 9.61
C TRP A 460 -1.58 -24.01 10.00
N GLN A 461 -2.24 -24.37 11.10
CA GLN A 461 -2.31 -25.75 11.60
C GLN A 461 -3.78 -26.20 11.68
N PRO A 462 -4.40 -26.61 10.56
CA PRO A 462 -5.75 -27.15 10.58
C PRO A 462 -5.82 -28.49 11.32
N ASP A 463 -7.03 -28.88 11.72
CA ASP A 463 -7.29 -30.26 12.12
C ASP A 463 -7.06 -31.24 10.96
N ALA A 464 -6.84 -32.51 11.30
CA ALA A 464 -6.46 -33.53 10.33
C ALA A 464 -7.56 -33.82 9.29
N ASP A 465 -8.83 -33.71 9.66
CA ASP A 465 -9.97 -33.93 8.75
C ASP A 465 -10.04 -32.81 7.70
N LYS A 466 -9.91 -31.55 8.15
CA LYS A 466 -9.84 -30.38 7.29
C LYS A 466 -8.66 -30.46 6.32
N LEU A 467 -7.49 -30.82 6.81
CA LEU A 467 -6.30 -30.98 5.97
C LEU A 467 -6.47 -32.08 4.92
N GLN A 468 -7.07 -33.22 5.29
CA GLN A 468 -7.31 -34.31 4.36
C GLN A 468 -8.30 -33.90 3.27
N LYS A 469 -9.40 -33.23 3.62
CA LYS A 469 -10.37 -32.71 2.64
C LYS A 469 -9.74 -31.76 1.63
N LEU A 470 -8.85 -30.87 2.07
CA LEU A 470 -8.13 -29.97 1.17
C LEU A 470 -7.20 -30.74 0.21
N ARG A 471 -6.53 -31.80 0.68
CA ARG A 471 -5.71 -32.66 -0.19
C ARG A 471 -6.54 -33.37 -1.25
N ASP A 472 -7.68 -33.92 -0.84
CA ASP A 472 -8.60 -34.62 -1.74
C ASP A 472 -9.17 -33.65 -2.80
N LEU A 473 -9.53 -32.42 -2.40
CA LEU A 473 -9.98 -31.36 -3.31
C LEU A 473 -8.90 -30.92 -4.29
N TYR A 474 -7.65 -30.80 -3.82
CA TYR A 474 -6.52 -30.45 -4.69
C TYR A 474 -6.32 -31.52 -5.76
N GLN A 475 -6.28 -32.79 -5.37
CA GLN A 475 -6.14 -33.92 -6.31
C GLN A 475 -7.28 -33.95 -7.35
N LEU A 476 -8.53 -33.81 -6.90
CA LEU A 476 -9.69 -33.78 -7.80
C LEU A 476 -9.62 -32.62 -8.81
N THR A 477 -9.11 -31.46 -8.37
CA THR A 477 -8.98 -30.28 -9.24
C THR A 477 -7.85 -30.47 -10.25
N ASP A 478 -6.73 -31.05 -9.81
CA ASP A 478 -5.55 -31.35 -10.63
C ASP A 478 -5.89 -32.36 -11.74
N GLU A 479 -6.54 -33.48 -11.39
CA GLU A 479 -6.97 -34.51 -12.34
C GLU A 479 -7.89 -33.94 -13.43
N LYS A 480 -8.80 -33.03 -13.06
CA LYS A 480 -9.74 -32.37 -13.98
C LYS A 480 -9.03 -31.41 -14.94
N ILE A 481 -8.00 -30.70 -14.48
CA ILE A 481 -7.24 -29.74 -15.29
C ILE A 481 -6.28 -30.47 -16.24
N GLU A 482 -5.56 -31.48 -15.74
CA GLU A 482 -4.59 -32.27 -16.51
C GLU A 482 -5.27 -33.28 -17.46
N GLY A 483 -6.59 -33.41 -17.41
CA GLY A 483 -7.37 -34.25 -18.34
C GLY A 483 -7.22 -35.75 -18.08
N VAL A 484 -6.93 -36.15 -16.84
CA VAL A 484 -6.84 -37.56 -16.46
C VAL A 484 -8.26 -38.08 -16.25
N GLU A 485 -8.88 -38.64 -17.29
CA GLU A 485 -10.12 -39.40 -17.14
C GLU A 485 -9.82 -40.67 -16.35
N ILE A 486 -10.35 -40.77 -15.12
CA ILE A 486 -10.39 -42.03 -14.38
C ILE A 486 -11.37 -42.96 -15.14
N SER A 487 -10.81 -43.94 -15.85
CA SER A 487 -11.54 -45.03 -16.50
C SER A 487 -12.22 -45.96 -15.50
#